data_AF-A0A2G2HK85-F1
#
_entry.id   AF-A0A2G2HK85-F1
#
_cell.length_a   1.000
_cell.length_b   1.000
_cell.length_c   1.000
_cell.angle_alpha   90.00
_cell.angle_beta   90.00
_cell.angle_gamma   90.00
#
_symmetry.space_group_name_H-M   'P 1'
#
loop_
_entity.id
_entity.type
_entity.pdbx_description
1 polymer ?
#
loop_
_entity_poly.entity_id
_entity_poly.type
_entity_poly.pdbx_seq_one_letter_code
_entity_poly.pdbx_strand_id
1 'polypeptide(L)'
;MKNFILISLFSIILFTGCSQMPREAVELSVTVGRDLSIMKKSHIALVDLYYKSLIKDINNFIDKVYLPYNIQKTLSDKILKNELLTAIELASKDGSTKDTQVKSIEKIEAFLLIIQEEVEFYRKLKLKPIEEQYKTVLLNINKSYEQIHYANSIVTGHLASVAKVHETQNEILEKFDIKDLRVNVGNDVAELSDKIAKLMIKAENGNEKFSSIVEKFEKVLKK
;
A
#
# COMPACT_ATOMS: atom_id res chain seq x y z
N MET A 1 13.70 -16.44 54.62
CA MET A 1 12.26 -16.12 54.46
C MET A 1 12.00 -14.65 54.11
N LYS A 2 12.64 -13.68 54.78
CA LYS A 2 12.47 -12.23 54.52
C LYS A 2 12.82 -11.80 53.08
N ASN A 3 13.83 -12.42 52.46
CA ASN A 3 14.23 -12.12 51.07
C ASN A 3 13.32 -12.74 50.00
N PHE A 4 12.59 -13.82 50.32
CA PHE A 4 11.66 -14.47 49.39
C PHE A 4 10.33 -13.70 49.29
N ILE A 5 9.90 -13.10 50.40
CA ILE A 5 8.74 -12.20 50.45
C ILE A 5 9.02 -10.90 49.69
N LEU A 6 10.25 -10.37 49.77
CA LEU A 6 10.63 -9.14 49.07
C LEU A 6 10.67 -9.31 47.53
N ILE A 7 11.11 -10.48 47.05
CA ILE A 7 11.11 -10.81 45.61
C ILE A 7 9.68 -11.04 45.10
N SER A 8 8.83 -11.70 45.89
CA SER A 8 7.40 -11.88 45.56
C SER A 8 6.63 -10.56 45.51
N LEU A 9 6.95 -9.60 46.39
CA LEU A 9 6.33 -8.27 46.39
C LEU A 9 6.79 -7.41 45.20
N PHE A 10 8.03 -7.58 44.73
CA PHE A 10 8.57 -6.87 43.56
C PHE A 10 7.98 -7.40 42.23
N SER A 11 7.71 -8.72 42.13
CA SER A 11 7.04 -9.30 40.96
C SER A 11 5.58 -8.85 40.80
N ILE A 12 4.86 -8.53 41.87
CA ILE A 12 3.45 -8.09 41.82
C ILE A 12 3.32 -6.67 41.24
N ILE A 13 4.30 -5.80 41.49
CA ILE A 13 4.27 -4.40 41.01
C ILE A 13 4.48 -4.34 39.49
N LEU A 14 5.26 -5.26 38.91
CA LEU A 14 5.56 -5.32 37.48
C LEU A 14 4.36 -5.68 36.58
N PHE A 15 3.26 -6.22 37.14
CA PHE A 15 2.05 -6.55 36.38
C PHE A 15 0.99 -5.45 36.32
N THR A 16 1.16 -4.35 37.07
CA THR A 16 0.16 -3.26 37.13
C THR A 16 0.33 -2.17 36.08
N GLY A 17 1.38 -2.23 35.25
CA GLY A 17 1.68 -1.21 34.24
C GLY A 17 1.05 -1.40 32.86
N CYS A 18 0.29 -2.49 32.63
CA CYS A 18 -0.11 -2.91 31.28
C CYS A 18 -1.60 -2.72 30.92
N SER A 19 -2.41 -2.02 31.72
CA SER A 19 -3.88 -2.18 31.58
C SER A 19 -4.71 -0.90 31.45
N GLN A 20 -4.15 0.21 31.00
CA GLN A 20 -4.99 1.36 30.64
C GLN A 20 -4.53 1.96 29.33
N MET A 21 -5.15 1.50 28.25
CA MET A 21 -4.87 1.99 26.92
C MET A 21 -5.67 3.29 26.69
N PRO A 22 -5.01 4.44 26.55
CA PRO A 22 -5.68 5.73 26.71
C PRO A 22 -6.19 6.24 25.35
N ARG A 23 -7.14 7.17 25.32
CA ARG A 23 -7.82 7.65 24.08
C ARG A 23 -6.83 8.21 23.04
N GLU A 24 -5.70 8.70 23.51
CA GLU A 24 -4.55 9.20 22.77
C GLU A 24 -4.01 8.16 21.79
N ALA A 25 -4.07 6.86 22.13
CA ALA A 25 -3.67 5.79 21.21
C ALA A 25 -4.60 5.70 19.99
N VAL A 26 -5.91 5.92 20.19
CA VAL A 26 -6.90 5.97 19.10
C VAL A 26 -6.65 7.18 18.21
N GLU A 27 -6.44 8.36 18.80
CA GLU A 27 -6.16 9.60 18.07
C GLU A 27 -4.86 9.52 17.26
N LEU A 28 -3.82 8.92 17.83
CA LEU A 28 -2.57 8.67 17.14
C LEU A 28 -2.78 7.74 15.93
N SER A 29 -3.54 6.66 16.11
CA SER A 29 -3.85 5.70 15.03
C SER A 29 -4.68 6.34 13.91
N VAL A 30 -5.63 7.22 14.24
CA VAL A 30 -6.36 8.03 13.24
C VAL A 30 -5.42 8.97 12.51
N THR A 31 -4.49 9.60 13.21
CA THR A 31 -3.49 10.50 12.62
C THR A 31 -2.56 9.77 11.67
N VAL A 32 -2.06 8.58 12.05
CA VAL A 32 -1.30 7.70 11.16
C VAL A 32 -2.07 7.40 9.88
N GLY A 33 -3.37 7.08 9.97
CA GLY A 33 -4.22 6.86 8.79
C GLY A 33 -4.27 8.07 7.84
N ARG A 34 -4.36 9.28 8.40
CA ARG A 34 -4.34 10.53 7.63
C ARG A 34 -2.98 10.75 6.97
N ASP A 35 -1.90 10.56 7.71
CA ASP A 35 -0.53 10.76 7.22
C ASP A 35 -0.16 9.75 6.13
N LEU A 36 -0.63 8.50 6.24
CA LEU A 36 -0.51 7.49 5.18
C LEU A 36 -1.14 7.96 3.87
N SER A 37 -2.28 8.65 3.93
CA SER A 37 -2.94 9.20 2.74
C SER A 37 -2.15 10.35 2.11
N ILE A 38 -1.50 11.18 2.93
CA ILE A 38 -0.60 12.25 2.45
C ILE A 38 0.64 11.63 1.81
N MET A 39 1.26 10.65 2.47
CA MET A 39 2.45 9.95 1.98
C MET A 39 2.18 9.23 0.65
N LYS A 40 1.02 8.59 0.49
CA LYS A 40 0.57 8.00 -0.78
C LYS A 40 0.60 9.03 -1.91
N LYS A 41 0.00 10.21 -1.68
CA LYS A 41 -0.04 11.29 -2.68
C LYS A 41 1.37 11.77 -3.04
N SER A 42 2.24 11.98 -2.06
CA SER A 42 3.61 12.42 -2.30
C SER A 42 4.44 11.40 -3.07
N HIS A 43 4.32 10.10 -2.75
CA HIS A 43 5.03 9.06 -3.49
C HIS A 43 4.52 8.90 -4.93
N ILE A 44 3.20 8.99 -5.15
CA ILE A 44 2.65 9.00 -6.52
C ILE A 44 3.18 10.20 -7.30
N ALA A 45 3.20 11.39 -6.71
CA ALA A 45 3.71 12.59 -7.36
C ALA A 45 5.20 12.47 -7.71
N LEU A 46 6.02 11.93 -6.81
CA LEU A 46 7.45 11.69 -7.06
C LEU A 46 7.67 10.74 -8.24
N VAL A 47 6.93 9.63 -8.27
CA VAL A 47 7.00 8.64 -9.35
C VAL A 47 6.57 9.26 -10.68
N ASP A 48 5.49 10.03 -10.69
CA ASP A 48 5.01 10.72 -11.89
C ASP A 48 6.06 11.71 -12.44
N LEU A 49 6.67 12.53 -11.57
CA LEU A 49 7.74 13.45 -11.98
C LEU A 49 8.96 12.71 -12.54
N TYR A 50 9.36 11.63 -11.88
CA TYR A 50 10.50 10.80 -12.30
C TYR A 50 10.27 10.19 -13.70
N TYR A 51 9.12 9.53 -13.92
CA TYR A 51 8.83 8.90 -15.20
C TYR A 51 8.59 9.92 -16.32
N LYS A 52 7.99 11.09 -16.02
CA LYS A 52 7.91 12.20 -16.99
C LYS A 52 9.28 12.70 -17.41
N SER A 53 10.22 12.82 -16.47
CA SER A 53 11.60 13.19 -16.80
C SER A 53 12.26 12.13 -17.68
N LEU A 54 12.15 10.85 -17.32
CA LEU A 54 12.72 9.76 -18.12
C LEU A 54 12.19 9.73 -19.55
N ILE A 55 10.87 9.86 -19.73
CA ILE A 55 10.24 9.88 -21.06
C ILE A 55 10.77 11.08 -21.86
N LYS A 56 10.87 12.25 -21.22
CA LYS A 56 11.45 13.46 -21.85
C LYS A 56 12.90 13.23 -22.27
N ASP A 57 13.71 12.61 -21.43
CA ASP A 57 15.13 12.36 -21.72
C ASP A 57 15.31 11.34 -22.85
N ILE A 58 14.48 10.30 -22.90
CA ILE A 58 14.45 9.34 -24.02
C ILE A 58 14.06 10.05 -25.32
N ASN A 59 13.01 10.88 -25.29
CA ASN A 59 12.62 11.65 -26.47
C ASN A 59 13.73 12.60 -26.93
N ASN A 60 14.37 13.32 -26.00
CA ASN A 60 15.51 14.18 -26.32
C ASN A 60 16.67 13.40 -26.93
N PHE A 61 17.00 12.22 -26.41
CA PHE A 61 18.02 11.36 -26.97
C PHE A 61 17.65 10.93 -28.39
N ILE A 62 16.39 10.54 -28.61
CA ILE A 62 15.93 10.12 -29.93
C ILE A 62 16.05 11.27 -30.94
N ASP A 63 15.57 12.46 -30.58
CA ASP A 63 15.50 13.59 -31.50
C ASP A 63 16.89 14.18 -31.78
N LYS A 64 17.73 14.29 -30.75
CA LYS A 64 19.03 15.00 -30.85
C LYS A 64 20.21 14.10 -31.16
N VAL A 65 20.09 12.78 -30.94
CA VAL A 65 21.19 11.83 -31.11
C VAL A 65 20.82 10.74 -32.10
N TYR A 66 19.72 10.02 -31.86
CA TYR A 66 19.37 8.87 -32.69
C TYR A 66 18.93 9.28 -34.11
N LEU A 67 18.12 10.32 -34.27
CA LEU A 67 17.67 10.80 -35.57
C LEU A 67 18.85 11.23 -36.46
N PRO A 68 19.80 12.09 -36.01
CA PRO A 68 21.00 12.40 -36.78
C PRO A 68 21.84 11.16 -37.13
N TYR A 69 22.02 10.25 -36.17
CA TYR A 69 22.69 8.98 -36.42
C TYR A 69 21.98 8.17 -37.50
N ASN A 70 20.65 8.09 -37.44
CA ASN A 70 19.87 7.30 -38.39
C ASN A 70 19.95 7.87 -39.81
N ILE A 71 19.91 9.21 -39.95
CA ILE A 71 20.15 9.87 -41.23
C ILE A 71 21.54 9.50 -41.78
N GLN A 72 22.59 9.59 -40.95
CA GLN A 72 23.96 9.25 -41.38
C GLN A 72 24.09 7.76 -41.76
N LYS A 73 23.49 6.86 -40.98
CA LYS A 73 23.44 5.43 -41.25
C LYS A 73 22.75 5.14 -42.58
N THR A 74 21.58 5.72 -42.83
CA THR A 74 20.83 5.53 -44.08
C THR A 74 21.60 6.09 -45.28
N LEU A 75 22.25 7.25 -45.13
CA LEU A 75 23.11 7.83 -46.18
C LEU A 75 24.45 7.10 -46.38
N SER A 76 24.78 6.14 -45.53
CA SER A 76 25.94 5.27 -45.75
C SER A 76 25.67 4.23 -46.85
N ASP A 77 24.40 3.97 -47.17
CA ASP A 77 24.02 3.23 -48.37
C ASP A 77 24.24 4.09 -49.63
N LYS A 78 25.09 3.60 -50.54
CA LYS A 78 25.47 4.35 -51.75
C LYS A 78 24.31 4.56 -52.71
N ILE A 79 23.37 3.61 -52.80
CA ILE A 79 22.22 3.70 -53.70
C ILE A 79 21.29 4.79 -53.17
N LEU A 80 20.88 4.69 -51.90
CA LEU A 80 19.98 5.66 -51.28
C LEU A 80 20.58 7.07 -51.28
N LYS A 81 21.87 7.19 -50.98
CA LYS A 81 22.58 8.47 -51.06
C LYS A 81 22.52 9.08 -52.46
N ASN A 82 22.85 8.30 -53.49
CA ASN A 82 22.87 8.80 -54.87
C ASN A 82 21.46 9.15 -55.37
N GLU A 83 20.46 8.34 -55.04
CA GLU A 83 19.06 8.60 -55.39
C GLU A 83 18.55 9.88 -54.74
N LEU A 84 18.83 10.10 -53.45
CA LEU A 84 18.43 11.32 -52.75
C LEU A 84 19.11 12.55 -53.35
N LEU A 85 20.42 12.50 -53.59
CA LEU A 85 21.16 13.63 -54.19
C LEU A 85 20.64 13.96 -55.59
N THR A 86 20.37 12.95 -56.40
CA THR A 86 19.79 13.12 -57.74
C THR A 86 18.40 13.75 -57.66
N ALA A 87 17.56 13.28 -56.72
CA ALA A 87 16.23 13.84 -56.52
C ALA A 87 16.28 15.31 -56.08
N ILE A 88 17.19 15.67 -55.16
CA ILE A 88 17.38 17.06 -54.74
C ILE A 88 17.82 17.96 -55.90
N GLU A 89 18.77 17.49 -56.73
CA GLU A 89 19.21 18.24 -57.91
C GLU A 89 18.04 18.46 -58.89
N LEU A 90 17.34 17.38 -59.26
CA LEU A 90 16.27 17.44 -60.26
C LEU A 90 15.05 18.25 -59.80
N ALA A 91 14.76 18.26 -58.50
CA ALA A 91 13.69 19.05 -57.91
C ALA A 91 13.96 20.57 -57.98
N SER A 92 15.23 20.99 -57.98
CA SER A 92 15.63 22.41 -57.88
C SER A 92 16.26 23.00 -59.15
N LYS A 93 16.54 22.17 -60.16
CA LYS A 93 17.23 22.58 -61.39
C LYS A 93 16.34 23.36 -62.37
N ASP A 94 16.85 24.51 -62.81
CA ASP A 94 16.27 25.29 -63.90
C ASP A 94 16.30 24.49 -65.22
N GLY A 95 15.13 24.36 -65.87
CA GLY A 95 14.95 23.56 -67.08
C GLY A 95 14.44 22.14 -66.87
N SER A 96 14.29 21.67 -65.62
CA SER A 96 13.54 20.43 -65.34
C SER A 96 12.07 20.58 -65.71
N THR A 97 11.47 19.54 -66.28
CA THR A 97 10.02 19.53 -66.51
C THR A 97 9.26 19.48 -65.19
N LYS A 98 8.02 19.99 -65.17
CA LYS A 98 7.15 19.90 -63.99
C LYS A 98 6.95 18.46 -63.50
N ASP A 99 6.80 17.50 -64.42
CA ASP A 99 6.67 16.08 -64.09
C ASP A 99 7.94 15.54 -63.41
N THR A 100 9.12 15.91 -63.91
CA THR A 100 10.41 15.53 -63.31
C THR A 100 10.57 16.11 -61.90
N GLN A 101 10.17 17.37 -61.68
CA GLN A 101 10.22 18.00 -60.36
C GLN A 101 9.31 17.28 -59.36
N VAL A 102 8.07 16.97 -59.75
CA VAL A 102 7.10 16.25 -58.89
C VAL A 102 7.65 14.88 -58.48
N LYS A 103 8.09 14.06 -59.43
CA LYS A 103 8.67 12.73 -59.14
C LYS A 103 9.91 12.80 -58.26
N SER A 104 10.68 13.89 -58.37
CA SER A 104 11.86 14.09 -57.54
C SER A 104 11.49 14.45 -56.11
N ILE A 105 10.45 15.27 -55.91
CA ILE A 105 9.89 15.56 -54.59
C ILE A 105 9.34 14.28 -53.95
N GLU A 106 8.60 13.46 -54.68
CA GLU A 106 8.07 12.17 -54.18
C GLU A 106 9.20 11.23 -53.67
N LYS A 107 10.36 11.22 -54.34
CA LYS A 107 11.53 10.46 -53.87
C LYS A 107 12.15 11.03 -52.59
N ILE A 108 12.19 12.35 -52.46
CA ILE A 108 12.64 13.02 -51.23
C ILE A 108 11.68 12.69 -50.09
N GLU A 109 10.37 12.75 -50.34
CA GLU A 109 9.34 12.38 -49.37
C GLU A 109 9.48 10.91 -48.94
N ALA A 110 9.67 9.99 -49.88
CA ALA A 110 9.91 8.57 -49.58
C ALA A 110 11.13 8.36 -48.68
N PHE A 111 12.23 9.08 -48.93
CA PHE A 111 13.42 9.03 -48.06
C PHE A 111 13.10 9.53 -46.64
N LEU A 112 12.39 10.64 -46.52
CA LEU A 112 12.00 11.19 -45.21
C LEU A 112 11.07 10.24 -44.46
N LEU A 113 10.13 9.60 -45.14
CA LEU A 113 9.23 8.60 -44.56
C LEU A 113 10.00 7.41 -43.99
N ILE A 114 10.99 6.87 -44.71
CA ILE A 114 11.83 5.76 -44.21
C ILE A 114 12.51 6.15 -42.89
N ILE A 115 13.12 7.34 -42.83
CA ILE A 115 13.78 7.82 -41.61
C ILE A 115 12.78 8.00 -40.47
N GLN A 116 11.63 8.61 -40.75
CA GLN A 116 10.58 8.84 -39.76
C GLN A 116 10.03 7.53 -39.20
N GLU A 117 9.76 6.54 -40.05
CA GLU A 117 9.24 5.23 -39.63
C GLU A 117 10.24 4.51 -38.71
N GLU A 118 11.52 4.49 -39.05
CA GLU A 118 12.55 3.85 -38.21
C GLU A 118 12.71 4.57 -36.86
N VAL A 119 12.69 5.91 -36.86
CA VAL A 119 12.79 6.73 -35.65
C VAL A 119 11.58 6.54 -34.74
N GLU A 120 10.37 6.54 -35.29
CA GLU A 120 9.15 6.34 -34.50
C GLU A 120 8.98 4.89 -34.02
N PHE A 121 9.43 3.92 -34.81
CA PHE A 121 9.52 2.54 -34.36
C PHE A 121 10.47 2.41 -33.18
N TYR A 122 11.67 2.99 -33.28
CA TYR A 122 12.65 3.00 -32.19
C TYR A 122 12.09 3.70 -30.94
N ARG A 123 11.40 4.84 -31.10
CA ARG A 123 10.74 5.56 -30.01
C ARG A 123 9.74 4.68 -29.28
N LYS A 124 8.82 4.04 -30.01
CA LYS A 124 7.83 3.11 -29.43
C LYS A 124 8.53 1.96 -28.70
N LEU A 125 9.56 1.38 -29.30
CA LEU A 125 10.32 0.27 -28.72
C LEU A 125 10.97 0.67 -27.39
N LYS A 126 11.50 1.89 -27.27
CA LYS A 126 12.16 2.37 -26.05
C LYS A 126 11.20 2.89 -24.98
N LEU A 127 10.10 3.53 -25.37
CA LEU A 127 9.14 4.08 -24.42
C LEU A 127 8.23 3.00 -23.81
N LYS A 128 7.82 2.00 -24.57
CA LYS A 128 6.91 0.94 -24.11
C LYS A 128 7.33 0.29 -22.76
N PRO A 129 8.56 -0.20 -22.56
CA PRO A 129 8.95 -0.79 -21.29
C PRO A 129 8.96 0.21 -20.12
N ILE A 130 9.18 1.51 -20.40
CA ILE A 130 9.16 2.56 -19.38
C ILE A 130 7.72 2.86 -18.95
N GLU A 131 6.80 2.92 -19.90
CA GLU A 131 5.36 3.10 -19.63
C GLU A 131 4.77 1.90 -18.87
N GLU A 132 5.18 0.68 -19.21
CA GLU A 132 4.78 -0.53 -18.51
C GLU A 132 5.31 -0.53 -17.06
N GLN A 133 6.59 -0.20 -16.87
CA GLN A 133 7.16 -0.05 -15.53
C GLN A 133 6.43 1.04 -14.71
N TYR A 134 6.13 2.19 -15.31
CA TYR A 134 5.39 3.26 -14.63
C TYR A 134 4.04 2.76 -14.11
N LYS A 135 3.27 2.06 -14.94
CA LYS A 135 1.98 1.45 -14.55
C LYS A 135 2.15 0.45 -13.42
N THR A 136 3.16 -0.42 -13.49
CA THR A 136 3.44 -1.41 -12.44
C THR A 136 3.82 -0.75 -11.12
N VAL A 137 4.67 0.27 -11.13
CA VAL A 137 5.08 0.99 -9.92
C VAL A 137 3.87 1.68 -9.27
N LEU A 138 3.05 2.39 -10.06
CA LEU A 138 1.84 3.02 -9.56
C LEU A 138 0.86 2.00 -8.96
N LEU A 139 0.66 0.87 -9.62
CA LEU A 139 -0.21 -0.19 -9.12
C LEU A 139 0.30 -0.72 -7.76
N ASN A 140 1.60 -0.97 -7.65
CA ASN A 140 2.22 -1.49 -6.43
C ASN A 140 2.16 -0.49 -5.27
N ILE A 141 2.38 0.80 -5.54
CA ILE A 141 2.22 1.87 -4.55
C ILE A 141 0.77 1.90 -4.05
N ASN A 142 -0.19 1.96 -4.96
CA ASN A 142 -1.60 2.01 -4.60
C ASN A 142 -2.00 0.82 -3.73
N LYS A 143 -1.67 -0.40 -4.18
CA LYS A 143 -1.94 -1.63 -3.45
C LYS A 143 -1.32 -1.64 -2.06
N SER A 144 -0.05 -1.24 -1.94
CA SER A 144 0.66 -1.22 -0.65
C SER A 144 -0.02 -0.25 0.33
N TYR A 145 -0.37 0.95 -0.12
CA TYR A 145 -1.05 1.94 0.74
C TYR A 145 -2.45 1.51 1.12
N GLU A 146 -3.20 0.88 0.23
CA GLU A 146 -4.53 0.34 0.54
C GLU A 146 -4.46 -0.75 1.61
N GLN A 147 -3.48 -1.65 1.52
CA GLN A 147 -3.24 -2.68 2.52
C GLN A 147 -2.86 -2.09 3.88
N ILE A 148 -1.94 -1.12 3.92
CA ILE A 148 -1.53 -0.47 5.17
C ILE A 148 -2.70 0.32 5.77
N HIS A 149 -3.45 1.05 4.95
CA HIS A 149 -4.62 1.80 5.42
C HIS A 149 -5.70 0.86 5.98
N TYR A 150 -5.95 -0.28 5.33
CA TYR A 150 -6.88 -1.30 5.83
C TYR A 150 -6.42 -1.86 7.19
N ALA A 151 -5.13 -2.22 7.30
CA ALA A 151 -4.55 -2.67 8.57
C ALA A 151 -4.66 -1.59 9.67
N ASN A 152 -4.39 -0.32 9.35
CA ASN A 152 -4.53 0.80 10.27
C ASN A 152 -5.98 1.00 10.72
N SER A 153 -6.97 0.79 9.84
CA SER A 153 -8.38 0.86 10.21
C SER A 153 -8.78 -0.25 11.19
N ILE A 154 -8.27 -1.48 11.00
CA ILE A 154 -8.48 -2.59 11.94
C ILE A 154 -7.87 -2.24 13.31
N VAL A 155 -6.62 -1.78 13.33
CA VAL A 155 -5.94 -1.36 14.57
C VAL A 155 -6.75 -0.26 15.25
N THR A 156 -7.10 0.80 14.53
CA THR A 156 -7.89 1.92 15.07
C THR A 156 -9.22 1.44 15.68
N GLY A 157 -9.93 0.53 15.00
CA GLY A 157 -11.17 -0.05 15.51
C GLY A 157 -10.98 -0.85 16.79
N HIS A 158 -9.94 -1.68 16.87
CA HIS A 158 -9.59 -2.40 18.10
C HIS A 158 -9.21 -1.44 19.23
N LEU A 159 -8.39 -0.42 18.94
CA LEU A 159 -7.98 0.55 19.95
C LEU A 159 -9.20 1.31 20.50
N ALA A 160 -10.13 1.71 19.62
CA ALA A 160 -11.37 2.39 20.00
C ALA A 160 -12.27 1.49 20.86
N SER A 161 -12.38 0.20 20.53
CA SER A 161 -13.14 -0.77 21.33
C SER A 161 -12.56 -0.94 22.73
N VAL A 162 -11.23 -1.11 22.85
CA VAL A 162 -10.56 -1.25 24.15
C VAL A 162 -10.67 0.02 24.99
N ALA A 163 -10.45 1.18 24.37
CA ALA A 163 -10.61 2.47 25.05
C ALA A 163 -12.04 2.65 25.59
N LYS A 164 -13.07 2.25 24.83
CA LYS A 164 -14.46 2.35 25.28
C LYS A 164 -14.77 1.43 26.46
N VAL A 165 -14.23 0.21 26.48
CA VAL A 165 -14.37 -0.71 27.62
C VAL A 165 -13.78 -0.08 28.89
N HIS A 166 -12.58 0.50 28.80
CA HIS A 166 -11.94 1.16 29.94
C HIS A 166 -12.70 2.40 30.42
N GLU A 167 -13.23 3.21 29.50
CA GLU A 167 -14.06 4.37 29.83
C GLU A 167 -15.31 3.94 30.60
N THR A 168 -16.03 2.91 30.14
CA THR A 168 -17.19 2.39 30.85
C THR A 168 -16.82 1.81 32.22
N GLN A 169 -15.67 1.14 32.35
CA GLN A 169 -15.16 0.70 33.66
C GLN A 169 -14.93 1.89 34.60
N ASN A 170 -14.31 2.95 34.12
CA ASN A 170 -14.04 4.15 34.92
C ASN A 170 -15.32 4.90 35.29
N GLU A 171 -16.28 5.06 34.37
CA GLU A 171 -17.59 5.66 34.65
C GLU A 171 -18.36 4.90 35.74
N ILE A 172 -18.31 3.56 35.72
CA ILE A 172 -18.92 2.73 36.76
C ILE A 172 -18.18 2.95 38.10
N LEU A 173 -16.85 2.98 38.09
CA LEU A 173 -16.04 3.20 39.30
C LEU A 173 -16.19 4.61 39.89
N GLU A 174 -16.44 5.63 39.08
CA GLU A 174 -16.70 7.00 39.54
C GLU A 174 -18.14 7.17 40.05
N LYS A 175 -19.11 6.48 39.43
CA LYS A 175 -20.53 6.56 39.81
C LYS A 175 -20.86 5.78 41.08
N PHE A 176 -20.05 4.77 41.39
CA PHE A 176 -20.11 4.01 42.63
C PHE A 176 -18.82 4.32 43.41
N ASP A 177 -18.88 5.29 44.36
CA ASP A 177 -17.77 5.69 45.25
C ASP A 177 -17.34 4.54 46.20
N ILE A 178 -16.86 3.43 45.63
CA ILE A 178 -16.63 2.18 46.35
C ILE A 178 -15.17 1.81 46.20
N LYS A 179 -14.34 2.48 47.01
CA LYS A 179 -12.97 2.04 47.33
C LYS A 179 -12.93 0.62 47.95
N ASP A 180 -14.05 0.11 48.46
CA ASP A 180 -14.14 -1.18 49.19
C ASP A 180 -14.56 -2.42 48.36
N LEU A 181 -14.96 -2.30 47.08
CA LEU A 181 -15.47 -3.47 46.33
C LEU A 181 -14.37 -4.39 45.81
N ARG A 182 -13.10 -3.94 45.87
CA ARG A 182 -11.94 -4.65 45.30
C ARG A 182 -11.63 -5.97 46.02
N VAL A 183 -12.08 -6.13 47.27
CA VAL A 183 -11.78 -7.33 48.09
C VAL A 183 -12.84 -8.41 47.98
N ASN A 184 -14.12 -8.06 47.72
CA ASN A 184 -15.21 -9.04 47.75
C ASN A 184 -15.50 -9.69 46.39
N VAL A 185 -15.38 -8.93 45.28
CA VAL A 185 -15.62 -9.49 43.92
C VAL A 185 -14.58 -10.55 43.54
N GLY A 186 -13.34 -10.42 44.02
CA GLY A 186 -12.30 -11.43 43.79
C GLY A 186 -12.62 -12.78 44.44
N ASN A 187 -13.24 -12.76 45.63
CA ASN A 187 -13.63 -13.98 46.33
C ASN A 187 -14.88 -14.62 45.71
N ASP A 188 -15.86 -13.81 45.31
CA ASP A 188 -17.09 -14.32 44.69
C ASP A 188 -16.83 -14.91 43.30
N VAL A 189 -15.95 -14.30 42.51
CA VAL A 189 -15.54 -14.80 41.18
C VAL A 189 -14.67 -16.06 41.32
N ALA A 190 -13.77 -16.12 42.31
CA ALA A 190 -13.00 -17.32 42.58
C ALA A 190 -13.90 -18.49 43.03
N GLU A 191 -14.89 -18.24 43.89
CA GLU A 191 -15.82 -19.27 44.35
C GLU A 191 -16.75 -19.77 43.22
N LEU A 192 -17.17 -18.87 42.32
CA LEU A 192 -17.95 -19.24 41.15
C LEU A 192 -17.13 -20.07 40.16
N SER A 193 -15.88 -19.68 39.91
CA SER A 193 -14.95 -20.42 39.04
C SER A 193 -14.67 -21.83 39.60
N ASP A 194 -14.51 -21.94 40.92
CA ASP A 194 -14.28 -23.22 41.60
C ASP A 194 -15.54 -24.12 41.58
N LYS A 195 -16.74 -23.54 41.64
CA LYS A 195 -18.01 -24.25 41.44
C LYS A 195 -18.19 -24.73 39.99
N ILE A 196 -17.80 -23.94 39.00
CA ILE A 196 -17.84 -24.31 37.58
C ILE A 196 -16.83 -25.41 37.27
N ALA A 197 -15.61 -25.32 37.80
CA ALA A 197 -14.59 -26.36 37.66
C ALA A 197 -15.07 -27.70 38.28
N LYS A 198 -15.70 -27.66 39.45
CA LYS A 198 -16.31 -28.84 40.09
C LYS A 198 -17.49 -29.42 39.30
N LEU A 199 -18.26 -28.58 38.60
CA LEU A 199 -19.33 -29.04 37.70
C LEU A 199 -18.77 -29.70 36.44
N MET A 200 -17.69 -29.18 35.87
CA MET A 200 -17.01 -29.77 34.69
C MET A 200 -16.36 -31.12 35.01
N ILE A 201 -15.71 -31.24 36.17
CA ILE A 201 -15.11 -32.51 36.63
C ILE A 201 -16.18 -33.58 36.93
N LYS A 202 -17.38 -33.17 37.37
CA LYS A 202 -18.53 -34.07 37.55
C LYS A 202 -19.18 -34.48 36.22
N ALA A 203 -19.18 -33.59 35.22
CA ALA A 203 -19.69 -33.88 33.88
C ALA A 203 -18.80 -34.89 33.12
N GLU A 204 -17.49 -34.90 33.35
CA GLU A 204 -16.57 -35.86 32.73
C GLU A 204 -16.63 -37.27 33.33
N ASN A 205 -17.07 -37.43 34.59
CA ASN A 205 -16.93 -38.69 35.33
C ASN A 205 -18.23 -39.52 35.54
N GLY A 206 -19.38 -39.17 34.95
CA GLY A 206 -20.56 -40.05 35.07
C GLY A 206 -21.84 -39.61 34.35
N ASN A 207 -22.19 -40.34 33.29
CA ASN A 207 -23.49 -40.70 32.69
C ASN A 207 -24.80 -39.89 32.92
N GLU A 208 -24.80 -38.61 33.30
CA GLU A 208 -26.01 -37.80 33.40
C GLU A 208 -26.26 -36.96 32.14
N LYS A 209 -27.47 -37.06 31.58
CA LYS A 209 -27.89 -36.33 30.38
C LYS A 209 -27.85 -34.81 30.60
N PHE A 210 -27.24 -34.12 29.65
CA PHE A 210 -27.02 -32.67 29.53
C PHE A 210 -28.20 -31.77 29.96
N SER A 211 -29.44 -32.27 29.84
CA SER A 211 -30.65 -31.54 30.26
C SER A 211 -30.72 -31.24 31.76
N SER A 212 -30.20 -32.13 32.63
CA SER A 212 -30.21 -31.87 34.09
C SER A 212 -29.16 -30.85 34.52
N ILE A 213 -28.09 -30.70 33.72
CA ILE A 213 -26.99 -29.76 33.94
C ILE A 213 -27.45 -28.34 33.62
N VAL A 214 -28.20 -28.17 32.53
CA VAL A 214 -28.75 -26.87 32.11
C VAL A 214 -29.75 -26.34 33.15
N GLU A 215 -30.65 -27.18 33.67
CA GLU A 215 -31.59 -26.74 34.72
C GLU A 215 -30.90 -26.31 36.02
N LYS A 216 -29.80 -26.97 36.40
CA LYS A 216 -29.01 -26.58 37.59
C LYS A 216 -28.23 -25.29 37.35
N PHE A 217 -27.71 -25.08 36.14
CA PHE A 217 -26.99 -23.86 35.75
C PHE A 217 -27.91 -22.63 35.79
N GLU A 218 -29.14 -22.76 35.28
CA GLU A 218 -30.13 -21.68 35.31
C GLU A 218 -30.58 -21.31 36.74
N LYS A 219 -30.63 -22.28 37.67
CA LYS A 219 -30.93 -22.01 39.09
C LYS A 219 -29.81 -21.26 39.80
N VAL A 220 -28.55 -21.46 39.41
CA VAL A 220 -27.39 -20.77 40.01
C VAL A 220 -27.31 -19.31 39.55
N LEU A 221 -27.77 -19.01 38.34
CA LEU A 221 -27.80 -17.65 37.79
C LEU A 221 -28.99 -16.80 38.25
N LYS A 222 -29.96 -17.38 38.96
CA LYS A 222 -31.21 -16.71 39.40
C LYS A 222 -31.26 -16.37 40.89
N LYS A 223 -30.13 -16.15 41.55
CA LYS A 223 -30.13 -15.62 42.92
C LYS A 223 -29.64 -14.18 42.96
#